data_AF-A0A838TYN8-F1
#
_entry.id   AF-A0A838TYN8-F1
#
_cell.length_a   1.000
_cell.length_b   1.000
_cell.length_c   1.000
_cell.angle_alpha   90.00
_cell.angle_beta   90.00
_cell.angle_gamma   90.00
#
_symmetry.space_group_name_H-M   'P 1'
#
loop_
_entity.id
_entity.type
_entity.pdbx_description
1 polymer ?
#
loop_
_entity_poly.entity_id
_entity_poly.type
_entity_poly.pdbx_seq_one_letter_code
_entity_poly.pdbx_strand_id
1 'polypeptide(L)'
;MLHDFSKNAKSTIFTCGDSKSPSYIIQNEPIKKMFFDCVKKGIKYNYITEITEENIPYCKEILQIIGPDELRHLDKIKGNFALTESEYLASCILLDEQPLAQLIYSNVKEIVEQQKYL
;
A
#
# COMPACT_ATOMS: atom_id res chain seq x y z
N MET A 1 9.46 3.24 -11.90
CA MET A 1 8.76 4.04 -10.88
C MET A 1 8.31 3.19 -9.68
N LEU A 2 7.28 2.33 -9.76
CA LEU A 2 6.87 1.47 -8.63
C LEU A 2 7.97 0.50 -8.14
N HIS A 3 8.68 -0.11 -9.08
CA HIS A 3 9.81 -0.98 -8.78
C HIS A 3 11.02 -0.23 -8.18
N ASP A 4 11.13 1.08 -8.43
CA ASP A 4 12.19 1.91 -7.86
C ASP A 4 11.80 2.38 -6.45
N PHE A 5 10.53 2.77 -6.26
CA PHE A 5 9.95 3.10 -4.97
C PHE A 5 10.13 1.98 -3.92
N SER A 6 9.76 0.75 -4.26
CA SER A 6 9.92 -0.40 -3.36
C SER A 6 11.37 -0.79 -3.09
N LYS A 7 12.30 -0.47 -4.00
CA LYS A 7 13.74 -0.67 -3.79
C LYS A 7 14.36 0.37 -2.86
N ASN A 8 13.82 1.58 -2.87
CA ASN A 8 14.31 2.68 -2.06
C ASN A 8 13.83 2.63 -0.61
N ALA A 9 12.74 1.89 -0.33
CA ALA A 9 12.27 1.62 1.02
C ALA A 9 13.36 0.92 1.85
N LYS A 10 13.72 1.52 2.99
CA LYS A 10 14.81 1.00 3.83
C LYS A 10 14.33 0.14 4.97
N SER A 11 13.19 0.48 5.55
CA SER A 11 12.69 -0.14 6.79
C SER A 11 11.18 -0.28 6.85
N THR A 12 10.42 0.70 6.34
CA THR A 12 8.96 0.70 6.46
C THR A 12 8.30 1.30 5.24
N ILE A 13 7.26 0.63 4.76
CA ILE A 13 6.32 1.16 3.78
C ILE A 13 4.99 1.43 4.49
N PHE A 14 4.48 2.65 4.37
CA PHE A 14 3.12 2.97 4.82
C PHE A 14 2.21 2.89 3.60
N THR A 15 1.08 2.22 3.73
CA THR A 15 0.10 2.09 2.65
C THR A 15 -1.26 2.53 3.17
N CYS A 16 -1.92 3.40 2.41
CA CYS A 16 -3.27 3.85 2.65
C CYS A 16 -4.07 3.52 1.40
N GLY A 17 -5.00 2.59 1.52
CA GLY A 17 -5.82 2.11 0.42
C GLY A 17 -7.30 2.15 0.74
N ASP A 18 -8.15 2.35 -0.27
CA ASP A 18 -9.58 2.17 -0.12
C ASP A 18 -9.95 0.67 0.04
N SER A 19 -11.24 0.38 0.22
CA SER A 19 -11.74 -0.99 0.43
C SER A 19 -11.43 -1.98 -0.71
N LYS A 20 -11.01 -1.51 -1.89
CA LYS A 20 -10.59 -2.36 -3.02
C LYS A 20 -9.09 -2.66 -3.03
N SER A 21 -8.30 -1.90 -2.27
CA SER A 21 -6.85 -2.10 -2.17
C SER A 21 -6.46 -3.54 -1.75
N PRO A 22 -7.14 -4.20 -0.78
CA PRO A 22 -6.80 -5.58 -0.41
C PRO A 22 -6.92 -6.57 -1.58
N SER A 23 -8.02 -6.53 -2.33
CA SER A 23 -8.20 -7.44 -3.48
C SER A 23 -7.19 -7.15 -4.58
N TYR A 24 -6.91 -5.86 -4.84
CA TYR A 24 -5.90 -5.47 -5.82
C TYR A 24 -4.50 -6.01 -5.48
N ILE A 25 -4.06 -5.88 -4.22
CA ILE A 25 -2.76 -6.39 -3.77
C ILE A 25 -2.66 -7.91 -3.97
N ILE A 26 -3.72 -8.66 -3.64
CA ILE A 26 -3.71 -10.12 -3.67
C ILE A 26 -3.91 -10.70 -5.08
N GLN A 27 -4.74 -10.08 -5.91
CA GLN A 27 -5.10 -10.60 -7.23
C GLN A 27 -4.15 -10.14 -8.34
N ASN A 28 -3.44 -9.02 -8.16
CA ASN A 28 -2.43 -8.56 -9.10
C ASN A 28 -1.08 -9.21 -8.79
N GLU A 29 -0.76 -10.31 -9.48
CA GLU A 29 0.48 -11.09 -9.26
C GLU A 29 1.78 -10.26 -9.21
N PRO A 30 2.02 -9.30 -10.13
CA PRO A 30 3.17 -8.39 -10.01
C PRO A 30 3.21 -7.60 -8.70
N ILE A 31 2.06 -7.07 -8.25
CA ILE A 31 1.97 -6.29 -7.00
C ILE A 31 2.13 -7.21 -5.79
N LYS A 32 1.46 -8.37 -5.78
CA LYS A 32 1.60 -9.38 -4.72
C LYS A 32 3.04 -9.82 -4.54
N LYS A 33 3.74 -10.09 -5.66
CA LYS A 33 5.15 -10.46 -5.66
C LYS A 33 6.02 -9.34 -5.08
N MET A 34 5.83 -8.10 -5.54
CA MET A 34 6.55 -6.93 -5.01
C MET A 34 6.33 -6.78 -3.50
N PHE A 35 5.08 -6.90 -3.06
CA PHE A 35 4.69 -6.81 -1.66
C PHE A 35 5.41 -7.84 -0.80
N PHE A 36 5.38 -9.11 -1.22
CA PHE A 36 6.05 -10.22 -0.55
C PHE A 36 7.58 -10.10 -0.57
N ASP A 37 8.17 -9.66 -1.69
CA ASP A 37 9.61 -9.47 -1.79
C ASP A 37 10.11 -8.36 -0.85
N CYS A 38 9.29 -7.35 -0.53
CA CYS A 38 9.62 -6.35 0.49
C CYS A 38 9.63 -6.95 1.90
N VAL A 39 8.61 -7.73 2.25
CA VAL A 39 8.56 -8.42 3.54
C VAL A 39 9.75 -9.35 3.72
N LYS A 40 10.13 -10.11 2.68
CA LYS A 40 11.32 -10.96 2.69
C LYS A 40 12.63 -10.21 2.94
N LYS A 41 12.70 -8.93 2.57
CA LYS A 41 13.85 -8.05 2.85
C LYS A 41 13.82 -7.45 4.26
N GLY A 42 12.81 -7.77 5.06
CA GLY A 42 12.63 -7.21 6.41
C GLY A 42 11.98 -5.83 6.42
N ILE A 43 11.37 -5.39 5.31
CA ILE A 43 10.59 -4.15 5.26
C ILE A 43 9.25 -4.41 5.94
N LYS A 44 8.93 -3.58 6.94
CA LYS A 44 7.62 -3.59 7.60
C LYS A 44 6.58 -2.83 6.78
N TYR A 45 5.34 -3.27 6.87
CA TYR A 45 4.19 -2.55 6.35
C TYR A 45 3.40 -1.90 7.48
N ASN A 46 2.94 -0.68 7.24
CA ASN A 46 1.90 -0.04 8.02
C ASN A 46 0.74 0.22 7.07
N TYR A 47 -0.17 -0.76 6.98
CA TYR A 47 -1.25 -0.76 6.02
C TYR A 47 -2.58 -0.40 6.68
N ILE A 48 -3.24 0.63 6.16
CA ILE A 48 -4.58 1.04 6.58
C ILE A 48 -5.52 0.91 5.39
N THR A 49 -6.68 0.29 5.63
CA THR A 49 -7.76 0.13 4.66
C THR A 49 -9.11 0.13 5.36
N GLU A 50 -10.18 0.43 4.62
CA GLU A 50 -11.52 0.07 5.05
C GLU A 50 -11.67 -1.46 4.88
N ILE A 51 -12.09 -2.14 5.94
CA ILE A 51 -12.31 -3.59 5.96
C ILE A 51 -13.82 -3.77 5.91
N THR A 52 -14.29 -4.50 4.90
CA THR A 52 -15.71 -4.76 4.65
C THR A 52 -15.91 -6.26 4.54
N GLU A 53 -17.16 -6.73 4.60
CA GLU A 53 -17.47 -8.15 4.49
C GLU A 53 -16.91 -8.77 3.20
N GLU A 54 -16.92 -8.00 2.11
CA GLU A 54 -16.44 -8.41 0.79
C GLU A 54 -14.92 -8.58 0.72
N ASN A 55 -14.15 -7.84 1.52
CA ASN A 55 -12.68 -7.84 1.43
C ASN A 55 -11.97 -8.61 2.57
N ILE A 56 -12.71 -9.15 3.54
CA ILE A 56 -12.18 -9.98 4.63
C ILE A 56 -11.25 -11.11 4.14
N PRO A 57 -11.59 -11.88 3.08
CA PRO A 57 -10.71 -12.96 2.61
C PRO A 57 -9.32 -12.45 2.19
N TYR A 58 -9.26 -11.33 1.49
CA TYR A 58 -8.00 -10.72 1.06
C TYR A 58 -7.23 -10.13 2.24
N CYS A 59 -7.94 -9.48 3.18
CA CYS A 59 -7.31 -8.97 4.41
C CYS A 59 -6.67 -10.09 5.23
N LYS A 60 -7.31 -11.27 5.32
CA LYS A 60 -6.75 -12.45 6.00
C LYS A 60 -5.47 -12.94 5.32
N GLU A 61 -5.42 -12.95 4.00
CA GLU A 61 -4.21 -13.34 3.27
C GLU A 61 -3.09 -12.31 3.47
N ILE A 62 -3.42 -11.02 3.44
CA ILE A 62 -2.45 -9.94 3.73
C ILE A 62 -1.90 -10.09 5.15
N LEU A 63 -2.75 -10.36 6.14
CA LEU A 63 -2.35 -10.60 7.53
C LEU A 63 -1.39 -11.79 7.68
N GLN A 64 -1.52 -12.84 6.87
CA GLN A 64 -0.57 -13.95 6.86
C GLN A 64 0.79 -13.54 6.31
N ILE A 65 0.85 -12.48 5.48
CA ILE A 65 2.07 -11.97 4.88
C ILE A 65 2.78 -10.96 5.79
N ILE A 66 2.06 -9.97 6.34
CA ILE A 66 2.66 -8.85 7.12
C ILE A 66 2.47 -8.96 8.63
N GLY A 67 1.61 -9.86 9.10
CA GLY A 67 1.29 -10.01 10.51
C GLY A 67 0.16 -9.10 11.02
N PRO A 68 -0.35 -9.36 12.24
CA PRO A 68 -1.54 -8.72 12.80
C PRO A 68 -1.38 -7.24 13.15
N ASP A 69 -0.18 -6.80 13.50
CA ASP A 69 0.05 -5.42 13.95
C ASP A 69 0.24 -4.42 12.79
N GLU A 70 0.35 -4.94 11.56
CA GLU A 70 0.71 -4.21 10.35
C GLU A 70 -0.49 -3.90 9.43
N LEU A 71 -1.69 -4.42 9.73
CA LEU A 71 -2.94 -4.07 9.05
C LEU A 71 -3.95 -3.45 10.02
N ARG A 72 -4.51 -2.28 9.66
CA ARG A 72 -5.51 -1.59 10.47
C ARG A 72 -6.73 -1.21 9.66
N HIS A 73 -7.87 -1.22 10.34
CA HIS A 73 -9.15 -0.78 9.79
C HIS A 73 -9.35 0.72 10.00
N LEU A 74 -9.83 1.42 8.97
CA LEU A 74 -10.34 2.78 9.09
C LEU A 74 -11.60 2.94 8.23
N ASP A 75 -12.71 3.30 8.86
CA ASP A 75 -14.00 3.53 8.20
C ASP A 75 -13.92 4.66 7.16
N LYS A 76 -14.57 4.44 6.01
CA LYS A 76 -14.80 5.44 4.95
C LYS A 76 -13.52 6.07 4.38
N ILE A 77 -12.38 5.39 4.47
CA ILE A 77 -11.11 5.85 3.90
C ILE A 77 -11.22 5.96 2.36
N LYS A 78 -10.59 7.00 1.80
CA LYS A 78 -10.54 7.25 0.34
C LYS A 78 -9.12 7.44 -0.20
N GLY A 79 -8.10 7.21 0.64
CA GLY A 79 -6.70 7.32 0.25
C GLY A 79 -6.28 6.12 -0.61
N ASN A 80 -5.40 6.38 -1.57
CA ASN A 80 -4.79 5.36 -2.44
C ASN A 80 -3.32 5.74 -2.69
N PHE A 81 -2.52 5.70 -1.62
CA PHE A 81 -1.11 6.08 -1.65
C PHE A 81 -0.23 5.14 -0.83
N ALA A 82 1.06 5.16 -1.16
CA ALA A 82 2.12 4.51 -0.42
C ALA A 82 3.24 5.52 -0.10
N LEU A 83 3.90 5.32 1.04
CA LEU A 83 5.04 6.11 1.51
C LEU A 83 6.21 5.19 1.83
N THR A 84 7.42 5.65 1.50
CA THR A 84 8.65 5.19 2.16
C THR A 84 9.09 6.26 3.16
N GLU A 85 10.32 6.15 3.66
CA GLU A 85 10.93 7.18 4.50
C GLU A 85 11.17 8.50 3.74
N SER A 86 11.25 8.47 2.41
CA SER A 86 11.64 9.63 1.59
C SER A 86 10.79 9.86 0.34
N GLU A 87 9.84 8.97 0.04
CA GLU A 87 9.07 9.02 -1.20
C GLU A 87 7.58 8.86 -0.93
N TYR A 88 6.78 9.59 -1.69
CA TYR A 88 5.33 9.52 -1.77
C TYR A 88 4.94 9.02 -3.16
N LEU A 89 4.00 8.07 -3.19
CA LEU A 89 3.40 7.58 -4.42
C LEU A 89 1.89 7.45 -4.24
N ALA A 90 1.10 8.17 -5.02
CA ALA A 90 -0.35 7.99 -5.07
C ALA A 90 -0.81 7.47 -6.43
N SER A 91 -1.89 6.70 -6.40
CA SER A 91 -2.62 6.26 -7.58
C SER A 91 -4.01 6.90 -7.58
N CYS A 92 -4.39 7.52 -8.69
CA CYS A 92 -5.70 8.17 -8.79
C CYS A 92 -6.84 7.18 -8.97
N ILE A 93 -6.62 5.94 -9.46
CA ILE A 93 -7.70 4.97 -9.69
C ILE A 93 -7.18 3.52 -9.64
N LEU A 94 -7.69 2.71 -8.70
CA LEU A 94 -7.66 1.25 -8.78
C LEU A 94 -8.83 0.80 -9.68
N LEU A 95 -8.75 1.07 -10.99
CA LEU A 95 -9.75 0.60 -11.95
C LEU A 95 -9.31 -0.78 -12.43
N ASP A 96 -10.20 -1.74 -12.27
CA ASP A 96 -10.01 -3.18 -12.42
C ASP A 96 -9.37 -3.67 -13.73
N GLU A 97 -9.07 -2.81 -14.73
CA GLU A 97 -8.54 -3.24 -16.03
C GLU A 97 -7.52 -2.31 -16.72
N GLN A 98 -7.08 -1.20 -16.12
CA GLN A 98 -6.10 -0.29 -16.75
C GLN A 98 -4.92 0.01 -15.81
N PRO A 99 -3.67 0.02 -16.33
CA PRO A 99 -2.47 0.19 -15.51
C PRO A 99 -2.47 1.59 -14.90
N LEU A 100 -2.68 1.70 -13.58
CA LEU A 100 -2.38 2.87 -12.72
C LEU A 100 -2.35 4.19 -13.49
N ALA A 101 -3.50 4.59 -14.05
CA ALA A 101 -3.53 5.51 -15.20
C ALA A 101 -2.93 6.89 -14.88
N GLN A 102 -2.80 7.26 -13.60
CA GLN A 102 -2.09 8.46 -13.15
C GLN A 102 -1.43 8.18 -11.80
N LEU A 103 -0.10 8.17 -11.80
CA LEU A 103 0.72 8.12 -10.59
C LEU A 103 1.20 9.53 -10.24
N ILE A 104 1.03 9.92 -8.98
CA ILE A 104 1.64 11.12 -8.43
C ILE A 104 2.83 10.67 -7.60
N TYR A 105 4.03 11.07 -8.01
CA TYR A 105 5.27 10.84 -7.27
C TYR A 105 5.77 12.14 -6.67
N SER A 106 6.27 12.08 -5.43
CA SER A 106 6.99 13.20 -4.82
C SER A 106 8.04 12.69 -3.85
N ASN A 107 9.19 13.37 -3.81
CA ASN A 107 10.21 13.23 -2.76
C ASN A 107 10.38 14.52 -1.95
N VAL A 108 9.41 15.45 -2.05
CA VAL A 108 9.36 16.65 -1.21
C VAL A 108 9.07 16.20 0.22
N LYS A 109 10.01 16.50 1.12
CA LYS A 109 9.99 16.04 2.52
C LYS A 109 8.67 16.38 3.21
N GLU A 110 8.17 17.60 3.01
CA GLU A 110 6.94 18.09 3.62
C GLU A 110 5.71 17.28 3.19
N ILE A 111 5.67 16.80 1.94
CA ILE A 111 4.58 15.94 1.44
C ILE A 111 4.64 14.56 2.12
N VAL A 112 5.83 13.98 2.23
CA VAL A 112 6.03 12.67 2.88
C VAL A 112 5.66 12.75 4.36
N GLU A 113 6.12 13.78 5.07
CA GLU A 113 5.82 13.98 6.49
C GLU A 113 4.32 14.22 6.72
N GLN A 114 3.68 15.09 5.96
CA GLN A 114 2.24 15.35 6.09
C GLN A 114 1.42 14.07 5.98
N GLN A 115 1.73 13.21 5.00
CA GLN A 115 0.94 11.99 4.74
C GLN A 115 1.26 10.85 5.71
N LYS A 116 2.45 10.86 6.34
CA LYS A 116 2.84 9.84 7.34
C LYS A 116 2.10 10.00 8.67
N TYR A 117 1.67 11.21 9.01
CA TYR A 117 1.06 11.54 10.30
C TYR A 117 -0.45 11.87 10.22
N LEU A 118 -1.06 11.64 9.05
CA LEU A 118 -2.52 11.60 8.86
C LEU A 118 -3.07 10.21 9.18
#